data_AF-X8CT87-F1
#
_entry.id   AF-X8CT87-F1
#
_cell.length_a   1.000
_cell.length_b   1.000
_cell.length_c   1.000
_cell.angle_alpha   90.00
_cell.angle_beta   90.00
_cell.angle_gamma   90.00
#
_symmetry.space_group_name_H-M   'P 1'
#
loop_
_entity.id
_entity.type
_entity.pdbx_description
1 polymer ?
#
loop_
_entity_poly.entity_id
_entity_poly.type
_entity_poly.pdbx_seq_one_letter_code
_entity_poly.pdbx_strand_id
1 'polypeptide(L)' 'MNTGDVVDLVTTQTYAVVDTIRDVHDAVDADDPTTSDLLHEIFDSLEKLAWMIKSENRKI' A
#
# COMPACT_ATOMS: atom_id res chain seq x y z
N MET A 1 20.23 -12.41 2.24
CA MET A 1 19.36 -11.39 1.65
C MET A 1 19.87 -11.09 0.24
N ASN A 2 19.10 -11.51 -0.76
CA ASN A 2 19.29 -11.15 -2.16
C ASN A 2 18.22 -10.11 -2.59
N THR A 3 18.27 -9.64 -3.83
CA THR A 3 17.30 -8.66 -4.35
C THR A 3 15.86 -9.18 -4.30
N GLY A 4 15.63 -10.45 -4.63
CA GLY A 4 14.31 -11.07 -4.54
C GLY A 4 13.76 -11.07 -3.12
N ASP A 5 14.59 -11.38 -2.12
CA ASP A 5 14.19 -11.31 -0.70
C ASP A 5 13.75 -9.87 -0.33
N VAL A 6 14.45 -8.84 -0.83
CA VAL A 6 14.11 -7.43 -0.57
C VAL A 6 12.81 -7.03 -1.27
N VAL A 7 12.59 -7.48 -2.51
CA VAL A 7 11.34 -7.24 -3.26
C VAL A 7 10.14 -7.76 -2.48
N ASP A 8 10.23 -8.96 -1.92
CA ASP A 8 9.13 -9.56 -1.14
C ASP A 8 8.91 -8.81 0.18
N LEU A 9 9.98 -8.49 0.91
CA LEU A 9 9.91 -7.74 2.17
C LEU A 9 9.29 -6.35 1.97
N VAL A 10 9.77 -5.59 0.99
CA VAL A 10 9.24 -4.23 0.72
C VAL A 10 7.80 -4.30 0.23
N THR A 11 7.46 -5.25 -0.65
CA THR A 11 6.07 -5.46 -1.08
C THR A 11 5.15 -5.73 0.12
N THR A 12 5.56 -6.62 1.01
CA THR A 12 4.80 -6.98 2.22
C THR A 12 4.60 -5.77 3.13
N GLN A 13 5.67 -5.01 3.39
CA GLN A 13 5.58 -3.82 4.24
C GLN A 13 4.72 -2.71 3.62
N THR A 14 4.78 -2.52 2.29
CA THR A 14 3.91 -1.56 1.60
C THR A 14 2.43 -1.93 1.75
N TYR A 15 2.08 -3.22 1.63
CA TYR A 15 0.70 -3.66 1.88
C TYR A 15 0.29 -3.52 3.34
N ALA A 16 1.19 -3.73 4.31
CA ALA A 16 0.89 -3.48 5.72
C ALA A 16 0.57 -2.00 6.01
N VAL A 17 1.21 -1.06 5.30
CA VAL A 17 0.85 0.37 5.38
C VAL A 17 -0.53 0.62 4.76
N VAL A 18 -0.83 0.03 3.61
CA VAL A 18 -2.16 0.11 2.97
C VAL A 18 -3.24 -0.44 3.90
N ASP A 19 -2.99 -1.56 4.56
CA ASP A 19 -3.94 -2.16 5.52
C ASP A 19 -4.19 -1.21 6.70
N THR A 20 -3.15 -0.57 7.24
CA THR A 20 -3.31 0.44 8.30
C THR A 20 -4.19 1.62 7.86
N ILE A 21 -4.05 2.06 6.60
CA ILE A 21 -4.88 3.13 6.04
C ILE A 21 -6.34 2.66 5.92
N ARG A 22 -6.57 1.43 5.44
CA ARG A 22 -7.92 0.87 5.29
C ARG A 22 -8.62 0.65 6.63
N ASP A 23 -7.87 0.26 7.67
CA ASP A 23 -8.41 0.03 9.01
C ASP A 23 -8.99 1.31 9.64
N VAL A 24 -8.44 2.49 9.30
CA VAL A 24 -8.90 3.78 9.83
C VAL A 24 -9.81 4.55 8.87
N HIS A 25 -9.91 4.13 7.60
CA HIS A 25 -10.58 4.86 6.53
C HIS A 25 -12.01 5.27 6.91
N ASP A 26 -12.87 4.32 7.30
CA ASP A 26 -14.30 4.61 7.53
C ASP A 26 -14.52 5.58 8.70
N ALA A 27 -13.67 5.51 9.73
CA ALA A 27 -13.74 6.44 10.86
C ALA A 27 -13.28 7.85 10.45
N VAL A 28 -12.23 7.95 9.63
CA VAL A 28 -11.75 9.23 9.08
C VAL A 28 -12.76 9.83 8.12
N ASP A 29 -13.37 9.03 7.25
CA ASP A 29 -14.38 9.47 6.29
C ASP A 29 -15.65 10.00 6.98
N ALA A 30 -16.06 9.35 8.07
CA ALA A 30 -17.19 9.81 8.87
C ALA A 30 -16.95 11.16 9.56
N ASP A 31 -15.71 11.43 9.99
CA ASP A 31 -15.34 12.66 10.71
C ASP A 31 -14.95 13.81 9.76
N ASP A 32 -14.17 13.52 8.72
CA ASP A 32 -13.71 14.48 7.70
C ASP A 32 -13.44 13.81 6.34
N PRO A 33 -14.42 13.83 5.42
CA PRO A 33 -14.28 13.28 4.08
C PRO A 33 -13.10 13.86 3.29
N THR A 34 -12.72 15.13 3.52
CA THR A 34 -11.58 15.73 2.82
C THR A 34 -10.24 15.13 3.25
N THR A 35 -10.12 14.67 4.50
CA THR A 35 -8.95 13.89 4.93
C THR A 35 -8.99 12.48 4.34
N SER A 36 -10.17 11.87 4.21
CA SER A 36 -10.35 10.57 3.55
C SER A 36 -9.89 10.58 2.08
N ASP A 37 -10.15 11.66 1.35
CA ASP A 37 -9.64 11.85 -0.02
C ASP A 37 -8.09 11.76 -0.08
N LEU A 38 -7.38 12.34 0.90
CA LEU A 38 -5.92 12.21 0.98
C LEU A 38 -5.48 10.76 1.24
N LEU A 39 -6.23 10.02 2.05
CA LEU A 39 -5.96 8.59 2.28
C LEU A 39 -6.14 7.78 1.00
N HIS A 40 -7.13 8.11 0.16
CA HIS A 40 -7.33 7.47 -1.15
C HIS A 40 -6.12 7.69 -2.06
N GLU A 41 -5.67 8.93 -2.21
CA GLU A 41 -4.49 9.25 -3.04
C GLU A 41 -3.24 8.49 -2.57
N ILE A 42 -3.05 8.37 -1.26
CA ILE A 42 -1.91 7.68 -0.66
C ILE A 42 -1.99 6.18 -0.92
N PHE A 43 -3.10 5.51 -0.60
CA PHE A 43 -3.16 4.05 -0.76
C PHE A 43 -3.14 3.64 -2.24
N ASP A 44 -3.75 4.41 -3.14
CA ASP A 44 -3.68 4.17 -4.59
C ASP A 44 -2.22 4.20 -5.09
N SER A 45 -1.45 5.18 -4.62
CA SER A 45 -0.04 5.33 -4.96
C SER A 45 0.81 4.19 -4.38
N LEU A 46 0.53 3.75 -3.16
CA LEU A 46 1.22 2.63 -2.51
C LEU A 46 0.90 1.29 -3.17
N GLU A 47 -0.36 1.03 -3.53
CA GLU A 47 -0.75 -0.20 -4.22
C GLU A 47 -0.14 -0.28 -5.62
N LYS A 48 -0.08 0.86 -6.33
CA LYS A 48 0.67 0.96 -7.59
C LYS A 48 2.16 0.66 -7.39
N LEU A 49 2.78 1.21 -6.36
CA LEU A 49 4.19 0.95 -6.03
C LEU A 49 4.42 -0.53 -5.71
N ALA A 50 3.58 -1.12 -4.87
CA ALA A 50 3.64 -2.54 -4.52
C ALA A 50 3.51 -3.43 -5.77
N TRP A 51 2.62 -3.09 -6.69
CA TRP A 51 2.50 -3.77 -7.98
C TRP A 51 3.78 -3.67 -8.81
N MET A 52 4.38 -2.48 -8.93
CA MET A 52 5.63 -2.31 -9.69
C MET A 52 6.79 -3.11 -9.09
N ILE A 53 6.92 -3.10 -7.76
CA ILE A 53 8.01 -3.80 -7.05
C ILE A 53 7.85 -5.31 -7.18
N LYS A 54 6.66 -5.86 -6.82
CA LYS A 54 6.43 -7.32 -6.84
C LYS A 54 6.52 -7.94 -8.24
N SER A 55 6.37 -7.11 -9.28
CA SER A 55 6.48 -7.57 -10.66
C SER A 55 7.87 -8.10 -11.01
N GLU A 56 8.93 -7.69 -10.30
CA GLU A 56 10.30 -8.23 -10.47
C GLU A 56 10.37 -9.74 -10.15
N ASN A 57 9.69 -10.17 -9.08
CA ASN A 57 9.69 -11.57 -8.65
C ASN A 57 8.63 -12.42 -9.35
N ARG A 58 7.68 -11.80 -10.06
CA ARG A 58 6.59 -12.51 -10.72
C ARG A 58 7.12 -13.36 -11.89
N LYS A 59 6.95 -14.68 -11.81
CA LYS A 59 7.22 -15.62 -12.91
C LYS A 59 5.93 -15.91 -13.69
N ILE A 60 6.06 -16.11 -14.99
CA ILE A 60 4.99 -16.55 -15.91
C ILE A 60 4.89 -18.07 -15.93
#